data_AF-A0A7S2BG87-F1
#
_entry.id   AF-A0A7S2BG87-F1
#
_cell.length_a   1.000
_cell.length_b   1.000
_cell.length_c   1.000
_cell.angle_alpha   90.00
_cell.angle_beta   90.00
_cell.angle_gamma   90.00
#
_symmetry.space_group_name_H-M   'P 1'
#
loop_
_entity.id
_entity.type
_entity.pdbx_description
1 polymer ?
#
loop_
_entity_poly.entity_id
_entity_poly.type
_entity_poly.pdbx_seq_one_letter_code
_entity_poly.pdbx_strand_id
1 'polypeptide(L)'
;ALAVLCQAAAERSGVVRIPIEVDQQGKTIYFVTDDTSDNLLEAKRFCAAHLPLMDAEECISKLVAQVHTMRKLRLQAQHSLPGITFTVKNSEGDEVRFIHEEGANPADEAWEFCNLHFSSLPRSDCVEAMIANAQRALEEIREKSEL
;
A
#
# COMPACT_ATOMS: atom_id res chain seq x y z
N ALA A 1 2.46 -21.39 8.78
CA ALA A 1 3.25 -20.58 7.84
C ALA A 1 2.27 -19.93 6.87
N LEU A 2 1.95 -18.65 7.05
CA LEU A 2 1.03 -17.91 6.17
C LEU A 2 1.81 -17.35 4.99
N ALA A 3 1.48 -17.80 3.78
CA ALA A 3 1.92 -17.18 2.53
C ALA A 3 0.92 -16.07 2.17
N VAL A 4 1.40 -14.82 2.16
CA VAL A 4 0.63 -13.67 1.68
C VAL A 4 0.78 -13.60 0.17
N LEU A 5 -0.30 -13.92 -0.56
CA LEU A 5 -0.37 -13.70 -2.00
C LEU A 5 -0.79 -12.25 -2.25
N CYS A 6 0.17 -11.41 -2.62
CA CYS A 6 -0.07 -10.07 -3.17
C CYS A 6 -0.66 -10.22 -4.59
N GLN A 7 -1.97 -9.94 -4.75
CA GLN A 7 -2.53 -9.64 -6.06
C GLN A 7 -2.47 -8.13 -6.26
N ALA A 8 -1.66 -7.72 -7.24
CA ALA A 8 -1.51 -6.35 -7.69
C ALA A 8 -2.78 -5.91 -8.44
N ALA A 9 -3.50 -4.95 -7.87
CA ALA A 9 -4.40 -4.07 -8.59
C ALA A 9 -3.87 -2.65 -8.37
N ALA A 10 -3.19 -2.14 -9.39
CA ALA A 10 -2.60 -0.81 -9.42
C ALA A 10 -3.69 0.25 -9.58
N GLU A 11 -4.42 0.56 -8.51
CA GLU A 11 -5.36 1.68 -8.47
C GLU A 11 -5.25 2.40 -7.13
N ARG A 12 -4.20 3.22 -6.96
CA ARG A 12 -4.09 4.36 -6.00
C ARG A 12 -4.63 4.21 -4.57
N SER A 13 -4.77 3.00 -4.07
CA SER A 13 -5.77 2.79 -3.04
C SER A 13 -5.09 2.86 -1.67
N GLY A 14 -5.25 4.00 -0.99
CA GLY A 14 -5.18 4.09 0.47
C GLY A 14 -6.29 3.29 1.17
N VAL A 15 -6.72 2.19 0.56
CA VAL A 15 -7.71 1.29 1.11
C VAL A 15 -7.07 0.54 2.27
N VAL A 16 -7.72 0.66 3.41
CA VAL A 16 -7.52 -0.17 4.57
C VAL A 16 -8.52 -1.31 4.51
N ARG A 17 -8.03 -2.56 4.58
CA ARG A 17 -8.85 -3.76 4.71
C ARG A 17 -8.56 -4.40 6.06
N ILE A 18 -9.57 -4.50 6.91
CA ILE A 18 -9.46 -5.07 8.26
C ILE A 18 -10.26 -6.38 8.29
N PRO A 19 -9.61 -7.54 8.55
CA PRO A 19 -10.32 -8.78 8.76
C PRO A 19 -11.03 -8.75 10.13
N ILE A 20 -12.32 -9.06 10.12
CA ILE A 20 -13.18 -9.14 11.31
C ILE A 20 -13.77 -10.55 11.36
N GLU A 21 -13.42 -11.30 12.40
CA GLU A 21 -14.02 -12.60 12.68
C GLU A 21 -15.40 -12.38 13.30
N VAL A 22 -16.46 -12.91 12.67
CA VAL A 22 -17.85 -12.66 13.07
C VAL A 22 -18.52 -13.84 13.78
N ASP A 23 -17.90 -15.02 13.78
CA ASP A 23 -18.41 -16.20 14.47
C ASP A 23 -17.27 -17.10 15.01
N GLN A 24 -17.65 -18.04 15.88
CA GLN A 24 -16.72 -19.05 16.44
C GLN A 24 -16.29 -20.10 15.41
N GLN A 25 -16.84 -20.08 14.20
CA GLN A 25 -16.52 -20.99 13.10
C GLN A 25 -15.42 -20.42 12.19
N GLY A 26 -14.92 -19.20 12.49
CA GLY A 26 -13.83 -18.56 11.76
C GLY A 26 -14.27 -17.86 10.48
N LYS A 27 -15.55 -17.49 10.36
CA LYS A 27 -16.00 -16.67 9.23
C LYS A 27 -15.42 -15.26 9.37
N THR A 28 -14.59 -14.89 8.40
CA THR A 28 -13.99 -13.55 8.32
C THR A 28 -14.76 -12.68 7.33
N ILE A 29 -15.19 -11.52 7.79
CA ILE A 29 -15.72 -10.44 6.94
C ILE A 29 -14.71 -9.30 6.94
N TYR A 30 -14.58 -8.60 5.82
CA TYR A 30 -13.62 -7.50 5.71
C TYR A 30 -14.32 -6.16 5.84
N PHE A 31 -13.88 -5.36 6.81
CA PHE A 31 -14.16 -3.92 6.80
C PHE A 31 -13.19 -3.26 5.81
N VAL A 32 -13.73 -2.54 4.84
CA VAL A 32 -12.96 -1.91 3.75
C VAL A 32 -13.29 -0.43 3.72
N THR A 33 -12.29 0.43 3.82
CA THR A 33 -12.42 1.89 3.77
C THR A 33 -11.22 2.49 3.05
N ASP A 34 -11.36 3.63 2.40
CA ASP A 34 -10.26 4.33 1.72
C ASP A 34 -9.99 5.73 2.32
N ASP A 35 -8.96 6.41 1.81
CA ASP A 35 -8.53 7.72 2.29
C ASP A 35 -9.57 8.84 2.05
N THR A 36 -10.58 8.61 1.22
CA THR A 36 -11.67 9.57 0.94
C THR A 36 -12.95 9.29 1.74
N SER A 37 -13.01 8.14 2.39
CA SER A 37 -14.19 7.65 3.11
C SER A 37 -14.37 8.31 4.48
N ASP A 38 -15.62 8.55 4.87
CA ASP A 38 -15.96 8.87 6.26
C ASP A 38 -15.90 7.58 7.09
N ASN A 39 -14.76 7.35 7.73
CA ASN A 39 -14.51 6.15 8.53
C ASN A 39 -15.55 5.94 9.64
N LEU A 40 -16.13 7.01 10.21
CA LEU A 40 -17.13 6.89 11.26
C LEU A 40 -18.45 6.38 10.68
N LEU A 41 -18.86 6.92 9.53
CA LEU A 41 -20.07 6.49 8.84
C LEU A 41 -19.94 5.05 8.32
N GLU A 42 -18.81 4.71 7.73
CA GLU A 42 -18.55 3.34 7.24
C GLU A 42 -18.49 2.33 8.38
N ALA A 43 -17.83 2.66 9.50
CA ALA A 43 -17.83 1.79 10.68
C ALA A 43 -19.25 1.60 11.25
N LYS A 44 -20.06 2.66 11.30
CA LYS A 44 -21.48 2.57 11.71
C LYS A 44 -22.28 1.61 10.84
N ARG A 45 -22.17 1.75 9.51
CA ARG A 45 -22.85 0.88 8.54
C ARG A 45 -22.40 -0.56 8.70
N PHE A 46 -21.09 -0.79 8.82
CA PHE A 46 -20.53 -2.12 8.98
C PHE A 46 -20.99 -2.81 10.26
N CYS A 47 -20.89 -2.13 11.41
CA CYS A 47 -21.30 -2.68 12.71
C CYS A 47 -22.79 -3.03 12.71
N ALA A 48 -23.65 -2.15 12.16
CA ALA A 48 -25.08 -2.41 12.08
C ALA A 48 -25.44 -3.60 11.16
N ALA A 49 -24.71 -3.78 10.06
CA ALA A 49 -24.99 -4.82 9.08
C ALA A 49 -24.44 -6.20 9.45
N HIS A 50 -23.26 -6.24 10.10
CA HIS A 50 -22.50 -7.48 10.27
C HIS A 50 -22.31 -7.89 11.73
N LEU A 51 -22.46 -6.97 12.68
CA LEU A 51 -22.25 -7.21 14.10
C LEU A 51 -23.42 -6.67 14.97
N PRO A 52 -24.68 -7.01 14.65
CA PRO A 52 -25.85 -6.40 15.32
C PRO A 52 -26.00 -6.79 16.80
N LEU A 53 -25.29 -7.82 17.26
CA LEU A 53 -25.31 -8.30 18.65
C LEU A 53 -24.18 -7.70 19.51
N MET A 54 -23.25 -6.97 18.90
CA MET A 54 -22.16 -6.29 19.60
C MET A 54 -22.61 -4.89 20.04
N ASP A 55 -22.02 -4.38 21.13
CA ASP A 55 -22.19 -2.97 21.48
C ASP A 55 -21.75 -2.08 20.31
N ALA A 56 -22.68 -1.25 19.84
CA ALA A 56 -22.48 -0.48 18.63
C ALA A 56 -21.37 0.57 18.80
N GLU A 57 -21.30 1.24 19.96
CA GLU A 57 -20.29 2.26 20.22
C GLU A 57 -18.90 1.63 20.33
N GLU A 58 -18.80 0.49 21.01
CA GLU A 58 -17.56 -0.26 21.14
C GLU A 58 -17.06 -0.75 19.77
N CYS A 59 -17.95 -1.31 18.94
CA CYS A 59 -17.63 -1.78 17.59
C CYS A 59 -17.10 -0.63 16.71
N ILE A 60 -17.83 0.49 16.68
CA ILE A 60 -17.47 1.66 15.86
C ILE A 60 -16.12 2.21 16.30
N SER A 61 -15.95 2.41 17.61
CA SER A 61 -14.71 2.96 18.20
C SER A 61 -13.50 2.08 17.86
N LYS A 62 -13.64 0.75 17.99
CA LYS A 62 -12.57 -0.20 17.65
C LYS A 62 -12.19 -0.16 16.18
N LEU A 63 -13.17 -0.16 15.27
CA LEU A 63 -12.90 -0.11 13.83
C LEU A 63 -12.19 1.18 13.43
N VAL A 64 -12.68 2.34 13.90
CA VAL A 64 -12.05 3.63 13.62
C VAL A 64 -10.62 3.68 14.16
N ALA A 65 -10.39 3.21 15.39
CA ALA A 65 -9.06 3.15 15.98
C ALA A 65 -8.11 2.23 15.19
N GLN A 66 -8.59 1.08 14.72
CA GLN A 66 -7.80 0.18 13.88
C GLN A 66 -7.47 0.80 12.52
N VAL A 67 -8.39 1.53 11.89
CA VAL A 67 -8.10 2.27 10.64
C VAL A 67 -6.97 3.27 10.86
N HIS A 68 -7.02 4.06 11.92
CA HIS A 68 -5.96 5.01 12.25
C HIS A 68 -4.63 4.31 12.51
N THR A 69 -4.65 3.17 13.21
CA THR A 69 -3.45 2.37 13.48
C THR A 69 -2.85 1.83 12.19
N MET A 70 -3.66 1.25 11.30
CA MET A 70 -3.21 0.73 10.01
C MET A 70 -2.62 1.82 9.12
N ARG A 71 -3.25 3.00 9.07
CA ARG A 71 -2.72 4.15 8.33
C ARG A 71 -1.38 4.62 8.90
N LYS A 72 -1.26 4.68 10.23
CA LYS A 72 -0.01 5.05 10.90
C LYS A 72 1.10 4.04 10.63
N LEU A 73 0.81 2.74 10.73
CA LEU A 73 1.78 1.68 10.42
C LEU A 73 2.21 1.74 8.96
N ARG A 74 1.30 2.04 8.03
CA ARG A 74 1.63 2.26 6.63
C ARG A 74 2.60 3.43 6.44
N LEU A 75 2.33 4.57 7.06
CA LEU A 75 3.22 5.74 7.02
C LEU A 75 4.58 5.42 7.62
N GLN A 76 4.62 4.73 8.77
CA GLN A 76 5.88 4.31 9.39
C GLN A 76 6.67 3.35 8.50
N ALA A 77 6.00 2.40 7.84
CA ALA A 77 6.63 1.52 6.89
C ALA A 77 7.22 2.28 5.70
N GLN A 78 6.52 3.30 5.18
CA GLN A 78 7.03 4.20 4.13
C GLN A 78 8.28 4.97 4.61
N HIS A 79 8.25 5.51 5.83
CA HIS A 79 9.41 6.19 6.42
C HIS A 79 10.59 5.28 6.71
N SER A 80 10.37 3.97 6.83
CA SER A 80 11.46 3.00 7.03
C SER A 80 12.11 2.52 5.73
N LEU A 81 11.58 2.90 4.58
CA LEU A 81 12.19 2.55 3.29
C LEU A 81 13.46 3.38 3.09
N PRO A 82 14.62 2.75 2.89
CA PRO A 82 15.85 3.47 2.62
C PRO A 82 15.76 4.17 1.27
N GLY A 83 16.38 5.35 1.16
CA GLY A 83 16.52 6.01 -0.14
C GLY A 83 17.24 5.10 -1.12
N ILE A 84 16.65 4.89 -2.31
CA ILE A 84 17.22 4.04 -3.36
C ILE A 84 17.45 4.85 -4.62
N THR A 85 18.48 4.49 -5.38
CA THR A 85 18.77 5.14 -6.65
C THR A 85 19.19 4.07 -7.65
N PHE A 86 18.56 4.09 -8.82
CA PHE A 86 18.90 3.19 -9.92
C PHE A 86 18.70 3.86 -11.27
N THR A 87 19.42 3.38 -12.27
CA THR A 87 19.35 3.89 -13.65
C THR A 87 18.39 3.01 -14.46
N VAL A 88 17.53 3.65 -15.25
CA VAL A 88 16.56 3.03 -16.15
C VAL A 88 16.81 3.56 -17.56
N LYS A 89 16.71 2.71 -18.58
CA LYS A 89 16.75 3.16 -19.97
C LYS A 89 15.36 3.51 -20.47
N ASN A 90 15.20 4.70 -21.05
CA ASN A 90 13.96 5.11 -21.69
C ASN A 90 13.74 4.37 -23.03
N SER A 91 12.57 4.55 -23.65
CA SER A 91 12.25 3.95 -24.96
C SER A 91 13.15 4.45 -26.10
N GLU A 92 13.85 5.56 -25.91
CA GLU A 92 14.78 6.17 -26.87
C GLU A 92 16.23 5.69 -26.66
N GLY A 93 16.48 4.93 -25.58
CA GLY A 93 17.80 4.37 -25.22
C GLY A 93 18.61 5.22 -24.25
N ASP A 94 18.10 6.38 -23.81
CA ASP A 94 18.76 7.25 -22.84
C ASP A 94 18.71 6.66 -21.44
N GLU A 95 19.79 6.85 -20.69
CA GLU A 95 19.88 6.46 -19.29
C GLU A 95 19.35 7.58 -18.39
N VAL A 96 18.23 7.29 -17.73
CA VAL A 96 17.57 8.19 -16.78
C VAL A 96 17.69 7.63 -15.38
N ARG A 97 18.07 8.47 -14.42
CA ARG A 97 18.22 8.07 -13.02
C ARG A 97 16.92 8.28 -12.27
N PHE A 98 16.41 7.21 -11.65
CA PHE A 98 15.37 7.29 -10.65
C PHE A 98 15.97 7.41 -9.26
N ILE A 99 15.41 8.29 -8.44
CA ILE A 99 15.79 8.52 -7.06
C ILE A 99 14.51 8.41 -6.23
N HIS A 100 14.54 7.51 -5.26
CA HIS A 100 13.57 7.44 -4.17
C HIS A 100 14.19 8.10 -2.94
N GLU A 101 13.54 9.09 -2.38
CA GLU A 101 13.97 9.71 -1.13
C GLU A 101 13.39 8.97 0.08
N GLU A 102 14.17 8.89 1.17
CA GLU A 102 13.74 8.24 2.42
C GLU A 102 12.44 8.89 2.93
N GLY A 103 11.40 8.07 3.10
CA GLY A 103 10.09 8.52 3.58
C GLY A 103 9.18 9.15 2.54
N ALA A 104 9.56 9.19 1.27
CA ALA A 104 8.63 9.44 0.18
C ALA A 104 7.74 8.21 -0.08
N ASN A 105 6.64 8.38 -0.82
CA ASN A 105 5.83 7.25 -1.27
C ASN A 105 6.39 6.74 -2.61
N PRO A 106 6.97 5.53 -2.68
CA PRO A 106 7.62 5.04 -3.90
C PRO A 106 6.67 4.95 -5.09
N ALA A 107 5.38 4.69 -4.84
CA ALA A 107 4.38 4.60 -5.89
C ALA A 107 4.09 5.97 -6.53
N ASP A 108 4.14 7.05 -5.75
CA ASP A 108 3.91 8.40 -6.26
C ASP A 108 5.14 8.89 -7.04
N GLU A 109 6.34 8.67 -6.54
CA GLU A 109 7.58 9.02 -7.25
C GLU A 109 7.74 8.20 -8.54
N ALA A 110 7.50 6.89 -8.49
CA ALA A 110 7.51 6.04 -9.70
C ALA A 110 6.48 6.54 -10.71
N TRP A 111 5.32 7.00 -10.22
CA TRP A 111 4.30 7.55 -11.08
C TRP A 111 4.74 8.86 -11.77
N GLU A 112 5.27 9.81 -10.99
CA GLU A 112 5.78 11.08 -11.53
C GLU A 112 6.91 10.85 -12.52
N PHE A 113 7.84 9.96 -12.18
CA PHE A 113 8.95 9.56 -13.05
C PHE A 113 8.46 8.98 -14.38
N CYS A 114 7.50 8.05 -14.33
CA CYS A 114 6.92 7.44 -15.53
C CYS A 114 6.21 8.47 -16.42
N ASN A 115 5.47 9.42 -15.83
CA ASN A 115 4.84 10.49 -16.61
C ASN A 115 5.87 11.40 -17.30
N LEU A 116 6.99 11.68 -16.63
CA LEU A 116 7.99 12.62 -17.14
C LEU A 116 8.87 12.00 -18.24
N HIS A 117 9.28 10.74 -18.06
CA HIS A 117 10.31 10.10 -18.89
C HIS A 117 9.79 9.00 -19.81
N PHE A 118 8.56 8.51 -19.59
CA PHE A 118 7.99 7.36 -20.29
C PHE A 118 6.53 7.61 -20.70
N SER A 119 6.19 8.86 -21.04
CA SER A 119 4.82 9.27 -21.42
C SER A 119 4.25 8.55 -22.64
N SER A 120 5.09 7.91 -23.45
CA SER A 120 4.72 7.09 -24.61
C SER A 120 4.30 5.66 -24.26
N LEU A 121 4.59 5.18 -23.04
CA LEU A 121 4.26 3.83 -22.59
C LEU A 121 2.95 3.81 -21.78
N PRO A 122 2.22 2.68 -21.78
CA PRO A 122 1.15 2.49 -20.83
C PRO A 122 1.67 2.70 -19.40
N ARG A 123 1.02 3.62 -18.70
CA ARG A 123 1.40 4.05 -17.35
C ARG A 123 1.50 2.89 -16.36
N SER A 124 0.61 1.90 -16.46
CA SER A 124 0.63 0.68 -15.63
C SER A 124 1.96 -0.03 -15.76
N ASP A 125 2.42 -0.23 -16.99
CA ASP A 125 3.55 -1.08 -17.33
C ASP A 125 4.86 -0.43 -16.86
N CYS A 126 4.97 0.89 -16.97
CA CYS A 126 6.11 1.63 -16.44
C CYS A 126 6.18 1.56 -14.91
N VAL A 127 5.07 1.79 -14.21
CA VAL A 127 5.04 1.77 -12.74
C VAL A 127 5.38 0.37 -12.21
N GLU A 128 4.86 -0.70 -12.83
CA GLU A 128 5.20 -2.08 -12.48
C GLU A 128 6.69 -2.38 -12.67
N ALA A 129 7.28 -1.95 -13.79
CA ALA A 129 8.71 -2.09 -14.04
C ALA A 129 9.56 -1.32 -13.01
N MET A 130 9.13 -0.11 -12.62
CA MET A 130 9.80 0.69 -11.60
C MET A 130 9.77 0.02 -10.23
N ILE A 131 8.63 -0.57 -9.84
CA ILE A 131 8.50 -1.33 -8.59
C ILE A 131 9.44 -2.54 -8.59
N ALA A 132 9.50 -3.29 -9.70
CA ALA A 132 10.39 -4.44 -9.83
C ALA A 132 11.88 -4.04 -9.75
N ASN A 133 12.27 -2.92 -10.36
CA ASN A 133 13.63 -2.40 -10.28
C ASN A 133 13.98 -1.92 -8.87
N ALA A 134 13.03 -1.26 -8.19
CA ALA A 134 13.18 -0.84 -6.80
C ALA A 134 13.40 -2.03 -5.85
N GLN A 135 12.62 -3.10 -6.02
CA GLN A 135 12.79 -4.34 -5.24
C GLN A 135 14.17 -4.97 -5.45
N ARG A 136 14.66 -5.00 -6.69
CA ARG A 136 16.00 -5.51 -6.99
C ARG A 136 17.09 -4.67 -6.35
N ALA A 137 16.99 -3.34 -6.46
CA ALA A 137 17.94 -2.42 -5.84
C ALA A 137 17.97 -2.57 -4.31
N LEU A 138 16.82 -2.79 -3.68
CA LEU A 138 16.72 -3.07 -2.24
C LEU A 138 17.40 -4.38 -1.84
N GLU A 139 17.21 -5.46 -2.62
CA GLU A 139 17.87 -6.74 -2.33
C GLU A 139 19.40 -6.62 -2.47
N GLU A 140 19.90 -5.91 -3.48
CA GLU A 140 21.34 -5.65 -3.64
C GLU A 140 21.94 -4.86 -2.46
N ILE A 141 21.20 -3.90 -1.90
CA ILE A 141 21.62 -3.14 -0.72
C ILE A 141 21.68 -4.07 0.50
N ARG A 142 20.68 -4.94 0.65
CA ARG A 142 20.60 -5.90 1.76
C ARG A 142 21.75 -6.90 1.71
N GLU A 143 22.01 -7.51 0.56
CA GLU A 143 23.12 -8.45 0.36
C GLU A 143 24.49 -7.80 0.67
N LYS A 144 24.66 -6.52 0.32
CA LYS A 144 25.89 -5.76 0.62
C LYS A 144 26.04 -5.36 2.08
N SER A 145 24.94 -5.32 2.84
CA SER A 145 24.93 -4.93 4.25
C SER A 145 25.11 -6.13 5.20
N GLU A 146 24.96 -7.35 4.69
CA GLU A 146 25.17 -8.61 5.41
C GLU A 146 26.61 -9.17 5.27
N LEU A 147 27.49 -8.46 4.55
CA LEU A 147 28.94 -8.71 4.38
C LEU A 147 29.79 -7.78 5.25
#